data_AF-A0A1D1VV34-F1
#
_entry.id   AF-A0A1D1VV34-F1
#
_cell.length_a   1.000
_cell.length_b   1.000
_cell.length_c   1.000
_cell.angle_alpha   90.00
_cell.angle_beta   90.00
_cell.angle_gamma   90.00
#
_symmetry.space_group_name_H-M   'P 1'
#
loop_
_entity.id
_entity.type
_entity.pdbx_description
1 polymer ?
#
loop_
_entity_poly.entity_id
_entity_poly.type
_entity_poly.pdbx_seq_one_letter_code
_entity_poly.pdbx_strand_id
1 'polypeptide(L)'
;MDNKPSRSSAVPPPATTNPSVVHSTRKTMGIDVKYFLTIPGMLKIAEIIIGIICAAVCGKAYFSGNEFFLFVTIFFIIMTFILLLLHFARIPKSFALPGGLRWSFLEFCYAVTACIFYLIAASVQVARTSLGDNVCFEVDTSLVCRSSTYGRYMAAGIIAFFNFILYGVDAFLHYKEYRDNRLQGPV
;
A
#
# COMPACT_ATOMS: atom_id res chain seq x y z
N MET A 1 89.50 -7.02 26.39
CA MET A 1 89.40 -7.16 24.91
C MET A 1 88.02 -7.72 24.68
N ASP A 2 87.04 -6.81 24.61
CA ASP A 2 85.65 -7.17 24.85
C ASP A 2 84.93 -7.20 23.51
N ASN A 3 84.65 -8.43 23.08
CA ASN A 3 84.09 -8.77 21.79
C ASN A 3 82.57 -8.49 21.79
N LYS A 4 82.12 -7.53 20.99
CA LYS A 4 80.69 -7.19 20.82
C LYS A 4 80.10 -8.02 19.67
N PRO A 5 79.11 -8.90 19.90
CA PRO A 5 78.45 -9.61 18.81
C PRO A 5 77.38 -8.74 18.12
N SER A 6 77.26 -8.93 16.81
CA SER A 6 76.34 -8.27 15.89
C SER A 6 74.86 -8.48 16.23
N ARG A 7 74.03 -7.43 16.11
CA ARG A 7 72.56 -7.54 16.08
C ARG A 7 72.14 -8.39 14.87
N SER A 8 71.68 -9.61 15.14
CA SER A 8 70.89 -10.39 14.18
C SER A 8 69.54 -9.70 13.97
N SER A 9 69.25 -9.37 12.71
CA SER A 9 67.98 -8.76 12.29
C SER A 9 66.89 -9.83 12.37
N ALA A 10 65.99 -9.73 13.34
CA ALA A 10 64.85 -10.63 13.45
C ALA A 10 63.86 -10.36 12.30
N VAL A 11 63.69 -11.35 11.43
CA VAL A 11 62.64 -11.37 10.41
C VAL A 11 61.28 -11.50 11.11
N PRO A 12 60.29 -10.64 10.83
CA PRO A 12 58.96 -10.79 11.41
C PRO A 12 58.25 -12.03 10.85
N PRO A 13 57.42 -12.72 11.66
CA PRO A 13 56.71 -13.92 11.24
C PRO A 13 55.76 -13.64 10.06
N PRO A 14 55.53 -14.64 9.18
CA PRO A 14 54.69 -14.46 8.00
C PRO A 14 53.28 -14.06 8.40
N ALA A 15 52.78 -13.01 7.76
CA ALA A 15 51.40 -12.55 7.89
C ALA A 15 50.46 -13.74 7.64
N THR A 16 49.74 -14.16 8.67
CA THR A 16 48.60 -15.06 8.52
C THR A 16 47.55 -14.31 7.71
N THR A 17 47.56 -14.49 6.40
CA THR A 17 46.45 -14.13 5.54
C THR A 17 45.26 -14.97 5.98
N ASN A 18 44.48 -14.45 6.93
CA ASN A 18 43.10 -14.87 7.10
C ASN A 18 42.48 -14.74 5.71
N PRO A 19 41.95 -15.82 5.09
CA PRO A 19 40.99 -15.62 4.03
C PRO A 19 39.79 -14.99 4.73
N SER A 20 39.76 -13.65 4.75
CA SER A 20 38.54 -12.89 4.93
C SER A 20 37.58 -13.48 3.93
N VAL A 21 36.71 -14.35 4.44
CA VAL A 21 35.60 -14.94 3.73
C VAL A 21 34.94 -13.76 3.07
N VAL A 22 35.15 -13.63 1.76
CA VAL A 22 34.32 -12.80 0.91
C VAL A 22 32.97 -13.46 1.02
N HIS A 23 32.21 -13.10 2.06
CA HIS A 23 30.77 -13.15 2.03
C HIS A 23 30.40 -12.17 0.92
N SER A 24 30.52 -12.65 -0.31
CA SER A 24 29.68 -12.24 -1.40
C SER A 24 28.29 -12.52 -0.89
N THR A 25 27.74 -11.55 -0.16
CA THR A 25 26.32 -11.45 0.12
C THR A 25 25.71 -11.18 -1.24
N ARG A 26 25.63 -12.24 -2.06
CA ARG A 26 24.69 -12.33 -3.15
C ARG A 26 23.38 -11.92 -2.47
N LYS A 27 22.92 -10.69 -2.72
CA LYS A 27 21.54 -10.31 -2.44
C LYS A 27 20.73 -11.29 -3.27
N THR A 28 20.44 -12.45 -2.70
CA THR A 28 19.44 -13.35 -3.25
C THR A 28 18.23 -12.48 -3.37
N MET A 29 17.76 -12.26 -4.60
CA MET A 29 16.47 -11.65 -4.88
C MET A 29 15.41 -12.61 -4.33
N GLY A 30 15.30 -12.62 -3.01
CA GLY A 30 14.39 -13.43 -2.26
C GLY A 30 13.10 -12.67 -2.19
N ILE A 31 12.08 -13.23 -2.85
CA ILE A 31 10.68 -12.89 -2.63
C ILE A 31 10.44 -12.85 -1.11
N ASP A 32 9.98 -11.70 -0.61
CA ASP A 32 9.71 -11.52 0.81
C ASP A 32 8.25 -11.77 1.12
N VAL A 33 7.87 -13.04 1.18
CA VAL A 33 6.51 -13.45 1.58
C VAL A 33 6.15 -12.92 2.97
N LYS A 34 7.15 -12.60 3.81
CA LYS A 34 6.90 -12.03 5.14
C LYS A 34 6.29 -10.63 5.08
N TYR A 35 6.38 -9.92 3.95
CA TYR A 35 5.72 -8.63 3.78
C TYR A 35 4.20 -8.71 3.96
N PHE A 36 3.57 -9.80 3.51
CA PHE A 36 2.12 -9.99 3.68
C PHE A 36 1.69 -10.14 5.14
N LEU A 37 2.61 -10.52 6.03
CA LEU A 37 2.36 -10.62 7.47
C LEU A 37 2.71 -9.33 8.22
N THR A 38 3.26 -8.33 7.54
CA THR A 38 3.48 -7.02 8.16
C THR A 38 2.15 -6.26 8.26
N ILE A 39 2.01 -5.43 9.29
CA ILE A 39 0.84 -4.57 9.50
C ILE A 39 0.45 -3.78 8.22
N PRO A 40 1.36 -3.06 7.53
CA PRO A 40 1.00 -2.34 6.32
C PRO A 40 0.63 -3.28 5.15
N GLY A 41 1.25 -4.47 5.07
CA GLY A 41 0.90 -5.47 4.05
C GLY A 41 -0.51 -6.04 4.24
N MET A 42 -0.88 -6.40 5.47
CA MET A 42 -2.22 -6.87 5.80
C MET A 42 -3.29 -5.81 5.52
N LEU A 43 -2.98 -4.54 5.78
CA LEU A 43 -3.91 -3.44 5.58
C LEU A 43 -4.21 -3.23 4.09
N LYS A 44 -3.18 -3.25 3.22
CA LYS A 44 -3.36 -3.17 1.76
C LYS A 44 -4.15 -4.35 1.19
N ILE A 45 -3.96 -5.55 1.74
CA ILE A 45 -4.79 -6.72 1.37
C ILE A 45 -6.26 -6.48 1.76
N ALA A 46 -6.52 -5.98 2.97
CA ALA A 46 -7.87 -5.69 3.42
C ALA A 46 -8.55 -4.61 2.54
N GLU A 47 -7.83 -3.54 2.18
CA GLU A 47 -8.31 -2.49 1.28
C GLU A 47 -8.69 -3.05 -0.10
N ILE A 48 -7.87 -3.93 -0.66
CA ILE A 48 -8.15 -4.58 -1.96
C ILE A 48 -9.38 -5.49 -1.85
N ILE A 49 -9.48 -6.32 -0.81
CA ILE A 49 -10.61 -7.25 -0.63
C ILE A 49 -11.92 -6.48 -0.48
N ILE A 50 -11.95 -5.47 0.41
CA ILE A 50 -13.14 -4.64 0.60
C ILE A 50 -13.45 -3.85 -0.67
N GLY A 51 -12.43 -3.36 -1.39
CA GLY A 51 -12.60 -2.71 -2.70
C GLY A 51 -13.25 -3.62 -3.74
N ILE A 52 -12.81 -4.87 -3.85
CA ILE A 52 -13.38 -5.84 -4.79
C ILE A 52 -14.84 -6.13 -4.43
N ILE A 53 -15.14 -6.33 -3.14
CA ILE A 53 -16.52 -6.53 -2.68
C ILE A 53 -17.37 -5.30 -3.00
N CYS A 54 -16.85 -4.10 -2.77
CA CYS A 54 -17.50 -2.84 -3.09
C CYS A 54 -17.87 -2.73 -4.58
N ALA A 55 -16.91 -3.00 -5.47
CA ALA A 55 -17.12 -2.99 -6.92
C ALA A 55 -18.12 -4.08 -7.37
N ALA A 56 -18.01 -5.28 -6.82
CA ALA A 56 -18.89 -6.41 -7.14
C ALA A 56 -20.34 -6.17 -6.73
N VAL A 57 -20.56 -5.59 -5.53
CA VAL A 57 -21.91 -5.26 -5.03
C VAL A 57 -22.55 -4.17 -5.88
N CYS A 58 -21.79 -3.15 -6.28
CA CYS A 58 -22.27 -2.10 -7.18
C CYS A 58 -22.61 -2.66 -8.58
N GLY A 59 -21.78 -3.55 -9.12
CA GLY A 59 -22.06 -4.41 -10.27
C GLY A 59 -22.06 -3.74 -11.64
N LYS A 60 -22.75 -2.59 -11.82
CA LYS A 60 -22.92 -1.93 -13.13
C LYS A 60 -23.05 -0.41 -13.04
N ALA A 61 -22.42 0.28 -13.99
CA ALA A 61 -22.36 1.75 -14.08
C ALA A 61 -23.42 2.31 -15.04
N TYR A 62 -24.70 2.18 -14.69
CA TYR A 62 -25.79 2.66 -15.57
C TYR A 62 -26.16 4.14 -15.39
N PHE A 63 -25.78 4.73 -14.26
CA PHE A 63 -26.11 6.11 -13.90
C PHE A 63 -24.83 6.86 -13.59
N SER A 64 -24.79 8.17 -13.88
CA SER A 64 -23.58 9.00 -13.78
C SER A 64 -22.93 9.00 -12.38
N GLY A 65 -23.73 8.82 -11.31
CA GLY A 65 -23.20 8.67 -9.95
C GLY A 65 -22.43 7.37 -9.72
N ASN A 66 -22.93 6.26 -10.28
CA ASN A 66 -22.34 4.93 -10.14
C ASN A 66 -21.04 4.81 -10.97
N GLU A 67 -20.96 5.51 -12.10
CA GLU A 67 -19.75 5.60 -12.93
C GLU A 67 -18.59 6.23 -12.16
N PHE A 68 -18.82 7.37 -11.50
CA PHE A 68 -17.81 8.02 -10.67
C PHE A 68 -17.37 7.12 -9.51
N PHE A 69 -18.32 6.49 -8.83
CA PHE A 69 -18.04 5.57 -7.73
C PHE A 69 -17.18 4.37 -8.14
N LEU A 70 -17.54 3.73 -9.26
CA LEU A 70 -16.79 2.59 -9.78
C LEU A 70 -15.42 3.00 -10.31
N PHE A 71 -15.32 4.16 -10.97
CA PHE A 71 -14.03 4.70 -11.41
C PHE A 71 -13.06 4.85 -10.23
N VAL A 72 -13.49 5.53 -9.16
CA VAL A 72 -12.69 5.71 -7.95
C VAL A 72 -12.31 4.36 -7.35
N THR A 73 -13.28 3.48 -7.14
CA THR A 73 -13.06 2.17 -6.49
C THR A 73 -12.04 1.33 -7.27
N ILE A 74 -12.21 1.19 -8.58
CA ILE A 74 -11.32 0.39 -9.43
C ILE A 74 -9.94 1.02 -9.55
N PHE A 75 -9.85 2.35 -9.70
CA PHE A 75 -8.57 3.06 -9.78
C PHE A 75 -7.71 2.81 -8.54
N PHE A 76 -8.29 2.97 -7.35
CA PHE A 76 -7.55 2.74 -6.10
C PHE A 76 -7.27 1.26 -5.82
N ILE A 77 -8.12 0.33 -6.26
CA ILE A 77 -7.77 -1.11 -6.22
C ILE A 77 -6.51 -1.39 -7.03
N ILE A 78 -6.44 -0.87 -8.27
CA ILE A 78 -5.30 -1.09 -9.16
C ILE A 78 -4.04 -0.45 -8.55
N MET A 79 -4.14 0.79 -8.07
CA MET A 79 -3.01 1.50 -7.47
C MET A 79 -2.52 0.81 -6.19
N THR A 80 -3.41 0.36 -5.31
CA THR A 80 -3.05 -0.38 -4.09
C THR A 80 -2.44 -1.74 -4.44
N PHE A 81 -2.94 -2.41 -5.48
CA PHE A 81 -2.34 -3.65 -5.97
C PHE A 81 -0.92 -3.43 -6.52
N ILE A 82 -0.69 -2.36 -7.29
CA ILE A 82 0.65 -1.99 -7.76
C ILE A 82 1.57 -1.71 -6.57
N LEU A 83 1.13 -0.92 -5.58
CA LEU A 83 1.91 -0.66 -4.36
C LEU A 83 2.27 -1.96 -3.63
N LEU A 84 1.30 -2.88 -3.49
CA LEU A 84 1.53 -4.20 -2.89
C LEU A 84 2.62 -4.98 -3.63
N LEU A 85 2.61 -4.98 -4.98
CA LEU A 85 3.65 -5.62 -5.80
C LEU A 85 5.02 -4.94 -5.65
N LEU A 86 5.05 -3.60 -5.56
CA LEU A 86 6.30 -2.85 -5.35
C LEU A 86 6.94 -3.19 -4.00
N HIS A 87 6.14 -3.29 -2.95
CA HIS A 87 6.62 -3.74 -1.65
C HIS A 87 7.08 -5.20 -1.64
N PHE A 88 6.35 -6.08 -2.33
CA PHE A 88 6.73 -7.46 -2.50
C PHE A 88 8.10 -7.60 -3.18
N ALA A 89 8.39 -6.73 -4.15
CA ALA A 89 9.68 -6.62 -4.82
C ALA A 89 10.76 -5.89 -3.98
N ARG A 90 10.44 -5.41 -2.77
CA ARG A 90 11.32 -4.61 -1.87
C ARG A 90 11.93 -3.35 -2.51
N ILE A 91 11.30 -2.83 -3.57
CA ILE A 91 11.73 -1.61 -4.27
C ILE A 91 11.69 -0.37 -3.36
N PRO A 92 10.67 -0.17 -2.49
CA PRO A 92 10.56 0.99 -1.59
C PRO A 92 11.79 1.31 -0.76
N LYS A 93 12.54 0.28 -0.35
CA LYS A 93 13.74 0.42 0.50
C LYS A 93 15.02 0.68 -0.30
N SER A 94 14.99 0.41 -1.60
CA SER A 94 16.16 0.53 -2.49
C SER A 94 16.08 1.77 -3.39
N PHE A 95 14.90 2.37 -3.54
CA PHE A 95 14.67 3.49 -4.45
C PHE A 95 14.58 4.82 -3.68
N ALA A 96 15.63 5.63 -3.77
CA ALA A 96 15.57 7.02 -3.34
C ALA A 96 14.87 7.84 -4.44
N LEU A 97 13.73 8.45 -4.13
CA LEU A 97 13.03 9.30 -5.09
C LEU A 97 13.82 10.59 -5.35
N PRO A 98 13.75 11.15 -6.59
CA PRO A 98 14.35 12.44 -6.91
C PRO A 98 13.82 13.52 -5.96
N GLY A 99 14.72 14.30 -5.35
CA GLY A 99 14.37 15.38 -4.41
C GLY A 99 14.42 15.01 -2.92
N GLY A 100 14.95 13.84 -2.55
CA GLY A 100 15.13 13.43 -1.15
C GLY A 100 13.82 13.05 -0.45
N LEU A 101 12.73 12.89 -1.21
CA LEU A 101 11.46 12.43 -0.69
C LEU A 101 11.57 10.97 -0.27
N ARG A 102 11.27 10.71 1.00
CA ARG A 102 11.23 9.37 1.56
C ARG A 102 9.98 8.66 1.03
N TRP A 103 10.12 7.39 0.66
CA TRP A 103 9.02 6.57 0.16
C TRP A 103 7.79 6.57 1.08
N SER A 104 7.99 6.51 2.40
CA SER A 104 6.93 6.59 3.42
C SER A 104 6.04 7.84 3.28
N PHE A 105 6.58 8.97 2.79
CA PHE A 105 5.78 10.17 2.54
C PHE A 105 4.87 10.03 1.31
N LEU A 106 5.35 9.38 0.25
CA LEU A 106 4.56 9.12 -0.96
C LEU A 106 3.34 8.24 -0.62
N GLU A 107 3.56 7.22 0.21
CA GLU A 107 2.50 6.31 0.65
C GLU A 107 1.48 7.02 1.53
N PHE A 108 1.94 7.88 2.43
CA PHE A 108 1.07 8.74 3.20
C PHE A 108 0.20 9.62 2.29
N CYS A 109 0.81 10.32 1.32
CA CYS A 109 0.07 11.15 0.37
C CYS A 109 -0.95 10.33 -0.44
N TYR A 110 -0.57 9.12 -0.87
CA TYR A 110 -1.47 8.21 -1.55
C TYR A 110 -2.65 7.80 -0.66
N ALA A 111 -2.40 7.35 0.57
CA ALA A 111 -3.43 6.91 1.49
C ALA A 111 -4.40 8.04 1.86
N VAL A 112 -3.91 9.27 2.08
CA VAL A 112 -4.77 10.45 2.29
C VAL A 112 -5.63 10.74 1.06
N THR A 113 -5.05 10.68 -0.13
CA THR A 113 -5.78 10.90 -1.38
C THR A 113 -6.88 9.84 -1.54
N ALA A 114 -6.54 8.56 -1.40
CA ALA A 114 -7.50 7.46 -1.44
C ALA A 114 -8.62 7.64 -0.42
N CYS A 115 -8.28 8.00 0.82
CA CYS A 115 -9.23 8.28 1.89
C CYS A 115 -10.25 9.36 1.49
N ILE A 116 -9.79 10.52 1.02
CA ILE A 116 -10.69 11.61 0.61
C ILE A 116 -11.59 11.18 -0.56
N PHE A 117 -11.03 10.52 -1.58
CA PHE A 117 -11.80 10.08 -2.73
C PHE A 117 -12.83 9.01 -2.38
N TYR A 118 -12.51 8.04 -1.50
CA TYR A 118 -13.47 7.05 -1.02
C TYR A 118 -14.58 7.68 -0.19
N LEU A 119 -14.29 8.70 0.62
CA LEU A 119 -15.31 9.44 1.37
C LEU A 119 -16.30 10.14 0.43
N ILE A 120 -15.79 10.83 -0.60
CA ILE A 120 -16.62 11.51 -1.60
C ILE A 120 -17.44 10.49 -2.39
N ALA A 121 -16.80 9.42 -2.88
CA ALA A 121 -17.48 8.38 -3.64
C ALA A 121 -18.60 7.71 -2.83
N ALA A 122 -18.33 7.34 -1.57
CA ALA A 122 -19.34 6.76 -0.67
C ALA A 122 -20.52 7.72 -0.44
N SER A 123 -20.23 8.99 -0.20
CA SER A 123 -21.25 10.02 0.01
C SER A 123 -22.13 10.23 -1.23
N VAL A 124 -21.52 10.30 -2.42
CA VAL A 124 -22.24 10.42 -3.69
C VAL A 124 -23.11 9.20 -3.94
N GLN A 125 -22.60 7.98 -3.71
CA GLN A 125 -23.33 6.73 -3.91
C GLN A 125 -24.58 6.64 -3.01
N VAL A 126 -24.42 6.96 -1.72
CA VAL A 126 -25.52 6.97 -0.74
C VAL A 126 -26.54 8.06 -1.08
N ALA A 127 -26.09 9.28 -1.40
CA ALA A 127 -26.96 10.39 -1.77
C ALA A 127 -27.80 10.06 -3.02
N ARG A 128 -27.18 9.62 -4.11
CA ARG A 128 -27.90 9.27 -5.35
C ARG A 128 -28.89 8.13 -5.17
N THR A 129 -28.53 7.15 -4.33
CA THR A 129 -29.44 6.06 -3.99
C THR A 129 -30.64 6.56 -3.19
N SER A 130 -30.45 7.51 -2.27
CA SER A 130 -31.53 8.10 -1.47
C SER A 130 -32.47 9.02 -2.27
N LEU A 131 -31.97 9.70 -3.32
CA LEU A 131 -32.80 10.53 -4.21
C LEU A 131 -33.66 9.71 -5.18
N GLY A 132 -33.43 8.39 -5.27
CA GLY A 132 -34.21 7.53 -6.16
C GLY A 132 -33.74 7.53 -7.63
N ASP A 133 -32.60 8.16 -7.94
CA ASP A 133 -32.02 8.21 -9.30
C ASP A 133 -31.70 6.80 -9.85
N ASN A 134 -31.49 5.82 -8.97
CA ASN A 134 -31.18 4.42 -9.33
C ASN A 134 -32.44 3.54 -9.51
N VAL A 135 -33.63 4.13 -9.51
CA VAL A 135 -34.92 3.42 -9.65
C VAL A 135 -35.44 3.62 -11.07
N CYS A 136 -35.71 2.52 -11.78
CA CYS A 136 -36.37 2.41 -13.09
C CYS A 136 -35.47 2.42 -14.35
N PHE A 137 -34.88 1.27 -14.67
CA PHE A 137 -34.81 0.80 -16.07
C PHE A 137 -34.82 -0.74 -16.10
N GLU A 138 -35.98 -1.33 -15.84
CA GLU A 138 -36.21 -2.74 -16.18
C GLU A 138 -37.63 -2.84 -16.74
N VAL A 139 -37.70 -3.14 -18.03
CA VAL A 139 -38.93 -3.35 -18.78
C VAL A 139 -39.58 -4.62 -18.21
N ASP A 140 -40.84 -4.52 -17.75
CA ASP A 140 -41.80 -5.60 -17.46
C ASP A 140 -41.74 -6.46 -16.16
N THR A 141 -41.35 -5.94 -14.97
CA THR A 141 -41.75 -6.62 -13.70
C THR A 141 -41.82 -5.69 -12.46
N SER A 142 -42.85 -4.85 -12.40
CA SER A 142 -42.94 -3.64 -11.59
C SER A 142 -43.17 -3.78 -10.07
N LEU A 143 -43.17 -4.97 -9.47
CA LEU A 143 -43.30 -5.13 -8.01
C LEU A 143 -42.12 -5.84 -7.32
N VAL A 144 -41.28 -6.58 -8.07
CA VAL A 144 -40.12 -7.30 -7.52
C VAL A 144 -38.83 -6.47 -7.59
N CYS A 145 -38.72 -5.58 -8.59
CA CYS A 145 -37.48 -4.82 -8.85
C CYS A 145 -37.25 -3.60 -7.93
N ARG A 146 -38.29 -3.12 -7.23
CA ARG A 146 -38.18 -1.93 -6.34
C ARG A 146 -37.34 -2.18 -5.07
N SER A 147 -37.09 -3.45 -4.72
CA SER A 147 -36.39 -3.83 -3.49
C SER A 147 -34.90 -4.18 -3.71
N SER A 148 -34.57 -4.84 -4.83
CA SER A 148 -33.28 -5.52 -4.99
C SER A 148 -32.10 -4.57 -5.33
N THR A 149 -32.29 -3.61 -6.23
CA THR A 149 -31.20 -2.71 -6.66
C THR A 149 -30.91 -1.60 -5.65
N TYR A 150 -31.93 -1.07 -4.99
CA TYR A 150 -31.77 -0.06 -3.93
C TYR A 150 -30.89 -0.56 -2.79
N GLY A 151 -31.17 -1.77 -2.27
CA GLY A 151 -30.38 -2.38 -1.20
C GLY A 151 -28.92 -2.63 -1.59
N ARG A 152 -28.67 -2.99 -2.85
CA ARG A 152 -27.31 -3.22 -3.37
C ARG A 152 -26.50 -1.94 -3.44
N TYR A 153 -27.05 -0.86 -4.01
CA TYR A 153 -26.32 0.40 -4.12
C TYR A 153 -26.09 1.07 -2.76
N MET A 154 -27.05 0.96 -1.83
CA MET A 154 -26.83 1.41 -0.45
C MET A 154 -25.74 0.60 0.25
N ALA A 155 -25.78 -0.72 0.12
CA ALA A 155 -24.75 -1.59 0.69
C ALA A 155 -23.36 -1.25 0.14
N ALA A 156 -23.23 -1.00 -1.17
CA ALA A 156 -21.96 -0.59 -1.78
C ALA A 156 -21.43 0.73 -1.16
N GLY A 157 -22.28 1.73 -0.98
CA GLY A 157 -21.89 2.99 -0.32
C GLY A 157 -21.41 2.78 1.12
N ILE A 158 -22.13 1.95 1.90
CA ILE A 158 -21.73 1.60 3.28
C ILE A 158 -20.38 0.86 3.30
N ILE A 159 -20.18 -0.10 2.39
CA ILE A 159 -18.92 -0.84 2.26
C ILE A 159 -17.76 0.10 1.90
N ALA A 160 -18.00 1.10 1.05
CA ALA A 160 -17.00 2.11 0.71
C ALA A 160 -16.58 2.95 1.92
N PHE A 161 -17.45 3.19 2.91
CA PHE A 161 -17.06 3.83 4.16
C PHE A 161 -16.07 2.99 4.98
N PHE A 162 -16.18 1.66 4.96
CA PHE A 162 -15.17 0.81 5.59
C PHE A 162 -13.82 0.95 4.89
N ASN A 163 -13.80 1.05 3.56
CA ASN A 163 -12.56 1.34 2.82
C ASN A 163 -11.98 2.71 3.18
N PHE A 164 -12.82 3.75 3.31
CA PHE A 164 -12.39 5.05 3.81
C PHE A 164 -11.69 4.93 5.17
N ILE A 165 -12.25 4.17 6.11
CA ILE A 165 -11.64 3.94 7.43
C ILE A 165 -10.30 3.21 7.28
N LEU A 166 -10.21 2.17 6.46
CA LEU A 166 -8.96 1.44 6.22
C LEU A 166 -7.85 2.35 5.68
N TYR A 167 -8.13 3.11 4.62
CA TYR A 167 -7.17 4.07 4.08
C TYR A 167 -6.81 5.17 5.08
N GLY A 168 -7.75 5.56 5.95
CA GLY A 168 -7.48 6.48 7.06
C GLY A 168 -6.50 5.91 8.09
N VAL A 169 -6.63 4.62 8.43
CA VAL A 169 -5.68 3.90 9.30
C VAL A 169 -4.32 3.75 8.61
N ASP A 170 -4.28 3.43 7.31
CA ASP A 170 -3.04 3.31 6.53
C ASP A 170 -2.29 4.65 6.51
N ALA A 171 -3.02 5.74 6.26
CA ALA A 171 -2.49 7.10 6.33
C ALA A 171 -1.92 7.43 7.72
N PHE A 172 -2.62 7.06 8.80
CA PHE A 172 -2.12 7.31 10.15
C PHE A 172 -0.83 6.54 10.46
N LEU A 173 -0.72 5.28 10.04
CA LEU A 173 0.47 4.47 10.25
C LEU A 173 1.67 5.01 9.46
N HIS A 174 1.47 5.35 8.19
CA HIS A 174 2.51 5.95 7.36
C HIS A 174 2.92 7.34 7.87
N TYR A 175 1.99 8.14 8.40
CA TYR A 175 2.31 9.41 9.05
C TYR A 175 3.17 9.22 10.30
N LYS A 176 2.84 8.24 11.14
CA LYS A 176 3.62 7.91 12.33
C LYS A 176 5.05 7.51 11.95
N GLU A 177 5.19 6.58 10.99
CA GLU A 177 6.49 6.15 10.48
C GLU A 177 7.29 7.34 9.90
N TYR A 178 6.63 8.19 9.12
CA TYR A 178 7.24 9.39 8.57
C TYR A 178 7.79 10.33 9.66
N ARG A 179 6.99 10.57 10.71
CA ARG A 179 7.36 11.41 11.84
C ARG A 179 8.52 10.81 12.61
N ASP A 180 8.45 9.53 12.95
CA ASP A 180 9.48 8.84 13.74
C ASP A 180 10.81 8.81 12.98
N ASN A 181 10.77 8.63 11.65
CA ASN A 181 11.95 8.71 10.78
C ASN A 181 12.53 10.13 10.64
N ARG A 182 11.74 11.19 10.83
CA ARG A 182 12.27 12.58 10.85
C ARG A 182 13.03 12.88 12.14
N LEU A 183 12.62 12.29 13.26
CA LEU A 183 13.24 12.51 14.57
C LEU A 183 14.63 11.87 14.69
N GLN A 184 14.91 10.82 13.91
CA GLN A 184 16.19 10.10 13.95
C GLN A 184 17.34 10.80 13.17
N GLY A 185 17.10 11.95 12.54
CA GLY A 185 18.10 12.66 11.73
C GLY A 185 18.46 11.93 10.41
N PRO A 186 19.19 12.57 9.48
CA PRO A 186 19.74 11.88 8.31
C PRO A 186 20.86 10.93 8.76
N VAL A 187 20.71 9.63 8.46
CA VAL A 187 21.82 8.66 8.44
C VAL A 187 22.63 8.80 7.16
#